data_AF-A0A9Q9MML7-F1
#
_entry.id   AF-A0A9Q9MML7-F1
#
_cell.length_a   1.000
_cell.length_b   1.000
_cell.length_c   1.000
_cell.angle_alpha   90.00
_cell.angle_beta   90.00
_cell.angle_gamma   90.00
#
_symmetry.space_group_name_H-M   'P 1'
#
loop_
_entity.id
_entity.type
_entity.pdbx_description
1 polymer ?
#
loop_
_entity_poly.entity_id
_entity_poly.type
_entity_poly.pdbx_seq_one_letter_code
_entity_poly.pdbx_strand_id
1 'polypeptide(L)'
;MDAYRSAPLTGAGVDGLQATGYLPIVRPGAEGFPAELAALLPTSPAPAARSAPEETAGPDPEQVLAGYVWRFDPDTLREQIEGDEVQELTEIRDQLTGKLNGVADNPTRARLLSLRAVVSRILGDLPKAFADGKLALAHAEATGELRRIAIAQARLAHVLQWREEFEEADRLFTLANSSELPDRLRATMHQHAGKCAYDQGRYMEACNHFERALDLRKEEDPELIAQTELALDAVFRRVAEKGWGPYPRSREEILQIRKPPAPAFDEQTQRWGYIEPDGNFCIGPGYVDVQPFRDGVAWVQRQGSETWELIDDTGKLLIEPAAGYLGVGSFSDGVAWVSQDGTNRWIAIDKTNAVLISTGFDDVRPFRRGVAAVRRGEHWGAVDSVGRVVVSFQYDGFATALLDGRYIDGFSDEGLAVVSLDGRKGVVDRSGRVLVPPVHHTLMIHPVAFLFADDAQRWGALDRRGRTVIEATFPSRTGVTDEIDRLLADTRPVM
;
A
#
# COMPACT_ATOMS: atom_id res chain seq x y z
N MET A 1 -25.83 -58.90 50.99
CA MET A 1 -26.05 -60.31 50.63
C MET A 1 -25.88 -60.44 49.13
N ASP A 2 -24.93 -61.18 48.53
CA ASP A 2 -23.66 -61.82 48.95
C ASP A 2 -22.98 -62.30 47.64
N ALA A 3 -21.68 -62.57 47.51
CA ALA A 3 -20.48 -62.23 48.28
C ALA A 3 -19.22 -62.76 47.52
N TYR A 4 -18.07 -62.08 47.65
CA TYR A 4 -16.69 -62.65 47.59
C TYR A 4 -16.24 -63.24 46.22
N ARG A 5 -14.95 -63.32 45.79
CA ARG A 5 -13.56 -63.05 46.24
C ARG A 5 -12.71 -62.90 44.94
N SER A 6 -11.42 -62.50 44.86
CA SER A 6 -10.37 -62.02 45.80
C SER A 6 -9.23 -61.36 44.98
N ALA A 7 -8.40 -60.52 45.60
CA ALA A 7 -7.14 -59.98 45.02
C ALA A 7 -5.93 -60.89 45.40
N PRO A 8 -4.68 -60.67 44.89
CA PRO A 8 -3.86 -59.48 45.23
C PRO A 8 -2.84 -58.95 44.16
N LEU A 9 -2.38 -57.70 44.36
CA LEU A 9 -1.01 -57.11 44.17
C LEU A 9 -0.24 -57.36 42.83
N THR A 10 0.54 -56.43 42.24
CA THR A 10 1.32 -55.23 42.66
C THR A 10 1.33 -54.18 41.52
N GLY A 11 1.62 -52.88 41.67
CA GLY A 11 1.96 -52.05 42.83
C GLY A 11 2.51 -50.66 42.41
N ALA A 12 2.09 -49.62 43.15
CA ALA A 12 2.69 -48.28 43.34
C ALA A 12 2.71 -47.27 42.16
N GLY A 13 2.28 -46.00 42.33
CA GLY A 13 1.59 -45.35 43.46
C GLY A 13 1.16 -43.89 43.14
N VAL A 14 0.06 -43.46 43.77
CA VAL A 14 -0.19 -42.16 44.49
C VAL A 14 0.84 -41.02 44.33
N ASP A 15 0.51 -39.72 44.28
CA ASP A 15 -0.71 -38.88 44.44
C ASP A 15 -0.50 -37.62 43.54
N GLY A 16 -1.40 -36.66 43.24
CA GLY A 16 -2.43 -35.97 44.04
C GLY A 16 -1.95 -34.55 44.43
N LEU A 17 -2.84 -33.54 44.35
CA LEU A 17 -2.63 -32.08 44.61
C LEU A 17 -1.78 -31.31 43.57
N GLN A 18 -2.26 -30.22 42.95
CA GLN A 18 -2.69 -28.88 43.45
C GLN A 18 -1.56 -27.88 43.77
N ALA A 19 -1.50 -26.86 42.92
CA ALA A 19 -1.38 -25.42 43.22
C ALA A 19 -0.15 -24.83 43.96
N THR A 20 0.32 -23.71 43.39
CA THR A 20 1.11 -22.61 43.99
C THR A 20 2.54 -22.89 44.47
N GLY A 21 3.49 -22.15 43.91
CA GLY A 21 4.87 -22.05 44.38
C GLY A 21 5.74 -21.22 43.44
N TYR A 22 6.09 -20.00 43.85
CA TYR A 22 7.14 -19.22 43.18
C TYR A 22 8.45 -20.03 43.19
N LEU A 23 9.08 -20.23 42.03
CA LEU A 23 10.46 -20.69 41.96
C LEU A 23 11.42 -19.49 42.06
N PRO A 24 12.51 -19.58 42.84
CA PRO A 24 13.43 -18.47 43.04
C PRO A 24 14.31 -18.23 41.80
N ILE A 25 14.66 -16.96 41.56
CA ILE A 25 15.60 -16.57 40.52
C ILE A 25 17.02 -16.99 40.92
N VAL A 26 17.45 -18.17 40.47
CA VAL A 26 18.84 -18.62 40.58
C VAL A 26 19.68 -17.88 39.53
N ARG A 27 20.74 -17.19 39.98
CA ARG A 27 21.65 -16.46 39.09
C ARG A 27 22.61 -17.42 38.37
N PRO A 28 23.06 -17.10 37.14
CA PRO A 28 24.11 -17.86 36.47
C PRO A 28 25.37 -17.95 37.36
N GLY A 29 25.92 -19.16 37.51
CA GLY A 29 27.17 -19.41 38.24
C GLY A 29 27.05 -20.10 39.61
N ALA A 30 25.87 -20.56 40.03
CA ALA A 30 25.73 -21.42 41.21
C ALA A 30 26.03 -22.90 40.89
N GLU A 31 26.53 -23.66 41.89
CA GLU A 31 26.76 -25.10 41.76
C GLU A 31 25.45 -25.85 41.44
N GLY A 32 25.51 -26.80 40.50
CA GLY A 32 24.35 -27.57 40.03
C GLY A 32 23.71 -27.08 38.72
N PHE A 33 24.29 -26.08 38.04
CA PHE A 33 23.81 -25.65 36.72
C PHE A 33 24.02 -26.74 35.64
N PRO A 34 23.00 -27.11 34.83
CA PRO A 34 23.14 -28.18 33.83
C PRO A 34 24.18 -27.89 32.75
N ALA A 35 25.10 -28.83 32.51
CA ALA A 35 26.21 -28.65 31.57
C ALA A 35 25.77 -28.39 30.12
N GLU A 36 24.63 -28.95 29.70
CA GLU A 36 24.09 -28.78 28.34
C GLU A 36 23.57 -27.35 28.08
N LEU A 37 23.24 -26.58 29.14
CA LEU A 37 22.83 -25.18 29.03
C LEU A 37 24.01 -24.20 29.04
N ALA A 38 25.22 -24.64 29.38
CA ALA A 38 26.42 -23.80 29.32
C ALA A 38 26.90 -23.53 27.88
N ALA A 39 26.55 -24.40 26.93
CA ALA A 39 26.95 -24.29 25.52
C ALA A 39 26.14 -23.27 24.70
N LEU A 40 25.11 -22.65 25.30
CA LEU A 40 24.18 -21.71 24.65
C LEU A 40 24.33 -20.25 25.14
N LEU A 41 25.36 -19.96 25.94
CA LEU A 41 25.66 -18.59 26.38
C LEU A 41 26.56 -17.87 25.36
N PRO A 42 26.26 -16.61 24.98
CA PRO A 42 27.15 -15.84 24.12
C PRO A 42 28.47 -15.53 24.84
N THR A 43 29.59 -15.87 24.21
CA THR A 43 30.92 -15.53 24.76
C THR A 43 31.12 -14.02 24.77
N SER A 44 31.50 -13.46 25.92
CA SER A 44 31.96 -12.07 26.01
C SER A 44 33.16 -11.83 25.08
N PRO A 45 33.33 -10.60 24.57
CA PRO A 45 34.25 -10.34 23.46
C PRO A 45 35.71 -10.60 23.84
N ALA A 46 36.47 -11.13 22.88
CA ALA A 46 37.92 -11.15 22.95
C ALA A 46 38.46 -9.71 23.09
N PRO A 47 39.60 -9.49 23.77
CA PRO A 47 40.20 -8.16 23.88
C PRO A 47 40.49 -7.63 22.48
N ALA A 48 40.20 -6.33 22.28
CA ALA A 48 40.21 -5.69 20.97
C ALA A 48 41.41 -6.10 20.12
N ALA A 49 41.15 -6.95 19.12
CA ALA A 49 42.06 -7.08 17.99
C ALA A 49 42.22 -5.66 17.42
N ARG A 50 43.49 -5.22 17.29
CA ARG A 50 43.79 -3.93 16.65
C ARG A 50 43.00 -3.88 15.36
N SER A 51 42.23 -2.81 15.18
CA SER A 51 41.56 -2.55 13.92
C SER A 51 42.60 -2.74 12.81
N ALA A 52 42.29 -3.65 11.88
CA ALA A 52 42.87 -3.55 10.55
C ALA A 52 42.61 -2.10 10.07
N PRO A 53 43.48 -1.52 9.23
CA PRO A 53 43.20 -0.21 8.66
C PRO A 53 41.77 -0.24 8.13
N GLU A 54 40.99 0.80 8.38
CA GLU A 54 39.77 1.02 7.60
C GLU A 54 40.23 1.05 6.15
N GLU A 55 39.97 -0.03 5.40
CA GLU A 55 40.05 0.00 3.95
C GLU A 55 39.19 1.18 3.55
N THR A 56 39.83 2.17 2.94
CA THR A 56 39.26 3.50 2.71
C THR A 56 37.93 3.33 2.02
N ALA A 57 36.85 3.43 2.79
CA ALA A 57 35.52 3.10 2.32
C ALA A 57 35.21 4.05 1.16
N GLY A 58 34.98 3.47 -0.02
CA GLY A 58 34.60 4.23 -1.19
C GLY A 58 33.36 5.09 -0.93
N PRO A 59 33.12 6.12 -1.74
CA PRO A 59 31.91 6.93 -1.61
C PRO A 59 30.66 6.04 -1.64
N ASP A 60 29.65 6.39 -0.84
CA ASP A 60 28.45 5.56 -0.70
C ASP A 60 27.80 5.30 -2.08
N PRO A 61 27.66 4.04 -2.54
CA PRO A 61 27.11 3.74 -3.88
C PRO A 61 25.71 4.31 -4.10
N GLU A 62 24.93 4.50 -3.04
CA GLU A 62 23.60 5.10 -3.11
C GLU A 62 23.66 6.62 -3.37
N GLN A 63 24.70 7.29 -2.85
CA GLN A 63 24.95 8.71 -3.08
C GLN A 63 25.62 8.96 -4.44
N VAL A 64 26.56 8.10 -4.84
CA VAL A 64 27.19 8.14 -6.17
C VAL A 64 26.12 8.02 -7.26
N LEU A 65 25.24 7.01 -7.15
CA LEU A 65 24.13 6.86 -8.09
C LEU A 65 23.16 8.04 -8.10
N ALA A 66 22.89 8.67 -6.95
CA ALA A 66 22.02 9.85 -6.88
C ALA A 66 22.64 11.08 -7.56
N GLY A 67 23.96 11.20 -7.53
CA GLY A 67 24.72 12.23 -8.25
C GLY A 67 24.98 11.90 -9.73
N TYR A 68 24.68 10.69 -10.20
CA TYR A 68 25.09 10.22 -11.53
C TYR A 68 24.39 11.00 -12.66
N VAL A 69 25.18 11.46 -13.63
CA VAL A 69 24.68 12.25 -14.77
C VAL A 69 24.45 11.32 -15.96
N TRP A 70 23.20 10.95 -16.17
CA TRP A 70 22.81 10.01 -17.22
C TRP A 70 22.82 10.66 -18.61
N ARG A 71 23.52 10.03 -19.55
CA ARG A 71 23.42 10.32 -20.98
C ARG A 71 22.28 9.50 -21.58
N PHE A 72 21.52 10.10 -22.49
CA PHE A 72 20.38 9.47 -23.14
C PHE A 72 20.57 9.42 -24.64
N ASP A 73 20.24 8.26 -25.20
CA ASP A 73 20.09 8.08 -26.63
C ASP A 73 18.93 8.97 -27.15
N PRO A 74 19.14 9.88 -28.12
CA PRO A 74 18.07 10.75 -28.61
C PRO A 74 17.02 10.01 -29.46
N ASP A 75 17.27 8.77 -29.88
CA ASP A 75 16.40 7.98 -30.77
C ASP A 75 15.75 6.77 -30.08
N THR A 76 16.33 6.29 -28.97
CA THR A 76 15.73 5.24 -28.12
C THR A 76 15.29 5.75 -26.75
N LEU A 77 15.70 6.96 -26.34
CA LEU A 77 15.42 7.57 -25.03
C LEU A 77 15.93 6.75 -23.81
N ARG A 78 16.78 5.74 -24.06
CA ARG A 78 17.39 4.87 -23.05
C ARG A 78 18.71 5.46 -22.55
N GLU A 79 19.07 5.11 -21.32
CA GLU A 79 20.36 5.44 -20.72
C GLU A 79 21.50 4.77 -21.52
N GLN A 80 22.53 5.55 -21.89
CA GLN A 80 23.74 5.06 -22.56
C GLN A 80 24.94 5.13 -21.62
N ILE A 81 25.83 4.13 -21.71
CA ILE A 81 27.09 4.05 -20.97
C ILE A 81 28.24 3.64 -21.91
N GLU A 82 29.42 4.21 -21.74
CA GLU A 82 30.59 3.95 -22.58
C GLU A 82 31.88 3.85 -21.75
N GLY A 83 32.81 2.99 -22.18
CA GLY A 83 34.16 2.92 -21.60
C GLY A 83 34.17 2.67 -20.10
N ASP A 84 34.78 3.59 -19.36
CA ASP A 84 35.03 3.47 -17.92
C ASP A 84 33.73 3.45 -17.08
N GLU A 85 32.62 4.01 -17.60
CA GLU A 85 31.29 4.01 -16.94
C GLU A 85 30.79 2.58 -16.67
N VAL A 86 31.14 1.61 -17.53
CA VAL A 86 30.77 0.19 -17.36
C VAL A 86 31.46 -0.43 -16.14
N GLN A 87 32.70 -0.02 -15.88
CA GLN A 87 33.49 -0.49 -14.74
C GLN A 87 32.99 0.16 -13.44
N GLU A 88 32.76 1.48 -13.45
CA GLU A 88 32.22 2.21 -12.29
C GLU A 88 30.86 1.64 -11.85
N LEU A 89 29.91 1.45 -12.78
CA LEU A 89 28.61 0.86 -12.48
C LEU A 89 28.73 -0.60 -12.01
N THR A 90 29.71 -1.35 -12.49
CA THR A 90 29.99 -2.71 -12.00
C THR A 90 30.44 -2.69 -10.54
N GLU A 91 31.34 -1.77 -10.17
CA GLU A 91 31.81 -1.60 -8.79
C GLU A 91 30.66 -1.15 -7.86
N ILE A 92 29.84 -0.20 -8.30
CA ILE A 92 28.64 0.24 -7.57
C ILE A 92 27.67 -0.93 -7.32
N ARG A 93 27.42 -1.78 -8.33
CA ARG A 93 26.55 -2.96 -8.21
C ARG A 93 27.07 -3.96 -7.17
N ASP A 94 28.38 -4.10 -7.07
CA ASP A 94 29.03 -5.02 -6.16
C ASP A 94 29.08 -4.45 -4.74
N GLN A 95 29.29 -3.14 -4.57
CA GLN A 95 29.11 -2.44 -3.28
C GLN A 95 27.66 -2.51 -2.78
N LEU A 96 26.65 -2.32 -3.64
CA LEU A 96 25.24 -2.54 -3.31
C LEU A 96 24.95 -3.99 -2.89
N THR A 97 25.63 -4.95 -3.52
CA THR A 97 25.55 -6.37 -3.15
C THR A 97 26.17 -6.63 -1.78
N GLY A 98 27.31 -5.99 -1.47
CA GLY A 98 27.91 -5.99 -0.14
C GLY A 98 26.96 -5.44 0.92
N LYS A 99 26.36 -4.26 0.65
CA LYS A 99 25.36 -3.61 1.54
C LYS A 99 24.12 -4.46 1.80
N LEU A 100 23.73 -5.36 0.89
CA LEU A 100 22.56 -6.24 1.07
C LEU A 100 22.81 -7.40 2.05
N ASN A 101 24.07 -7.74 2.33
CA ASN A 101 24.43 -8.79 3.27
C ASN A 101 24.11 -8.36 4.71
N GLY A 102 23.31 -9.15 5.42
CA GLY A 102 22.92 -8.85 6.81
C GLY A 102 21.73 -7.90 6.99
N VAL A 103 21.16 -7.34 5.91
CA VAL A 103 19.97 -6.46 6.01
C VAL A 103 18.71 -7.28 6.25
N ALA A 104 18.09 -7.06 7.41
CA ALA A 104 16.88 -7.76 7.85
C ALA A 104 15.58 -6.98 7.60
N ASP A 105 15.60 -5.65 7.50
CA ASP A 105 14.38 -4.84 7.39
C ASP A 105 13.90 -4.65 5.94
N ASN A 106 12.58 -4.75 5.75
CA ASN A 106 11.94 -4.57 4.44
C ASN A 106 12.25 -3.22 3.76
N PRO A 107 12.23 -2.05 4.45
CA PRO A 107 12.53 -0.76 3.83
C PRO A 107 13.91 -0.69 3.16
N THR A 108 14.95 -1.14 3.87
CA THR A 108 16.34 -1.08 3.38
C THR A 108 16.58 -2.12 2.29
N ARG A 109 16.06 -3.36 2.44
CA ARG A 109 16.12 -4.38 1.39
C ARG A 109 15.47 -3.91 0.10
N ALA A 110 14.26 -3.36 0.18
CA ALA A 110 13.55 -2.80 -0.96
C ALA A 110 14.36 -1.71 -1.67
N ARG A 111 14.93 -0.75 -0.91
CA ARG A 111 15.75 0.34 -1.48
C ARG A 111 16.98 -0.18 -2.22
N LEU A 112 17.78 -1.03 -1.56
CA LEU A 112 19.04 -1.54 -2.12
C LEU A 112 18.83 -2.48 -3.31
N LEU A 113 17.87 -3.42 -3.24
CA LEU A 113 17.52 -4.28 -4.38
C LEU A 113 17.01 -3.45 -5.56
N SER A 114 16.19 -2.44 -5.29
CA SER A 114 15.65 -1.56 -6.33
C SER A 114 16.74 -0.74 -7.02
N LEU A 115 17.74 -0.23 -6.29
CA LEU A 115 18.92 0.42 -6.87
C LEU A 115 19.77 -0.57 -7.67
N ARG A 116 20.02 -1.77 -7.13
CA ARG A 116 20.82 -2.79 -7.83
C ARG A 116 20.14 -3.25 -9.13
N ALA A 117 18.82 -3.31 -9.16
CA ALA A 117 18.05 -3.60 -10.37
C ALA A 117 18.25 -2.55 -11.47
N VAL A 118 18.30 -1.25 -11.12
CA VAL A 118 18.62 -0.16 -12.07
C VAL A 118 20.01 -0.33 -12.66
N VAL A 119 21.02 -0.57 -11.81
CA VAL A 119 22.40 -0.75 -12.26
C VAL A 119 22.55 -2.00 -13.13
N SER A 120 21.92 -3.12 -12.74
CA SER A 120 21.91 -4.34 -13.56
C SER A 120 21.16 -4.16 -14.89
N ARG A 121 20.09 -3.36 -14.94
CA ARG A 121 19.37 -3.00 -16.18
C ARG A 121 20.31 -2.31 -17.16
N ILE A 122 20.97 -1.26 -16.70
CA ILE A 122 21.85 -0.41 -17.52
C ILE A 122 23.12 -1.16 -17.96
N LEU A 123 23.64 -2.07 -17.13
CA LEU A 123 24.71 -3.01 -17.50
C LEU A 123 24.24 -4.17 -18.41
N GLY A 124 22.97 -4.22 -18.82
CA GLY A 124 22.41 -5.25 -19.72
C GLY A 124 22.08 -6.60 -19.07
N ASP A 125 22.26 -6.76 -17.75
CA ASP A 125 21.91 -7.97 -16.99
C ASP A 125 20.42 -7.95 -16.60
N LEU A 126 19.57 -8.01 -17.63
CA LEU A 126 18.10 -8.02 -17.51
C LEU A 126 17.54 -9.18 -16.67
N PRO A 127 18.10 -10.41 -16.66
CA PRO A 127 17.64 -11.48 -15.78
C PRO A 127 17.84 -11.14 -14.29
N LYS A 128 19.02 -10.63 -13.91
CA LYS A 128 19.30 -10.21 -12.52
C LYS A 128 18.48 -8.98 -12.13
N ALA A 129 18.40 -7.99 -13.02
CA ALA A 129 17.59 -6.79 -12.80
C ALA A 129 16.12 -7.13 -12.51
N PHE A 130 15.56 -8.12 -13.23
CA PHE A 130 14.18 -8.57 -13.03
C PHE A 130 13.98 -9.34 -11.72
N ALA A 131 14.93 -10.20 -11.35
CA ALA A 131 14.90 -10.91 -10.08
C ALA A 131 14.97 -9.93 -8.89
N ASP A 132 15.90 -8.97 -8.94
CA ASP A 132 16.05 -7.92 -7.92
C ASP A 132 14.84 -6.99 -7.86
N GLY A 133 14.30 -6.56 -9.01
CA GLY A 133 13.13 -5.69 -9.09
C GLY A 133 11.88 -6.33 -8.47
N LYS A 134 11.62 -7.62 -8.72
CA LYS A 134 10.51 -8.35 -8.08
C LYS A 134 10.67 -8.48 -6.57
N LEU A 135 11.88 -8.82 -6.10
CA LEU A 135 12.16 -8.89 -4.66
C LEU A 135 12.04 -7.51 -4.00
N ALA A 136 12.50 -6.45 -4.68
CA ALA A 136 12.36 -5.09 -4.21
C ALA A 136 10.89 -4.66 -4.06
N LEU A 137 10.05 -5.01 -5.04
CA LEU A 137 8.61 -4.72 -5.00
C LEU A 137 7.93 -5.48 -3.84
N ALA A 138 8.17 -6.79 -3.70
CA ALA A 138 7.60 -7.57 -2.60
C ALA A 138 8.01 -7.03 -1.21
N HIS A 139 9.28 -6.65 -1.04
CA HIS A 139 9.72 -5.98 0.20
C HIS A 139 9.09 -4.58 0.36
N ALA A 140 8.86 -3.83 -0.71
CA ALA A 140 8.20 -2.52 -0.64
C ALA A 140 6.72 -2.65 -0.24
N GLU A 141 5.98 -3.58 -0.84
CA GLU A 141 4.58 -3.88 -0.51
C GLU A 141 4.43 -4.30 0.96
N ALA A 142 5.36 -5.12 1.46
CA ALA A 142 5.43 -5.49 2.88
C ALA A 142 5.70 -4.31 3.84
N THR A 143 6.05 -3.12 3.34
CA THR A 143 6.11 -1.89 4.18
C THR A 143 4.81 -1.07 4.16
N GLY A 144 3.92 -1.27 3.19
CA GLY A 144 2.70 -0.48 3.02
C GLY A 144 2.90 0.98 2.60
N GLU A 145 4.14 1.48 2.52
CA GLU A 145 4.43 2.88 2.17
C GLU A 145 4.29 3.14 0.66
N LEU A 146 3.27 3.94 0.28
CA LEU A 146 2.91 4.22 -1.11
C LEU A 146 4.11 4.67 -1.97
N ARG A 147 4.90 5.65 -1.49
CA ARG A 147 6.10 6.16 -2.20
C ARG A 147 7.09 5.05 -2.54
N ARG A 148 7.32 4.09 -1.62
CA ARG A 148 8.30 3.02 -1.83
C ARG A 148 7.78 1.98 -2.81
N ILE A 149 6.49 1.65 -2.73
CA ILE A 149 5.82 0.74 -3.66
C ILE A 149 5.87 1.31 -5.08
N ALA A 150 5.48 2.58 -5.27
CA ALA A 150 5.48 3.23 -6.58
C ALA A 150 6.89 3.29 -7.23
N ILE A 151 7.93 3.62 -6.47
CA ILE A 151 9.32 3.63 -6.97
C ILE A 151 9.78 2.21 -7.36
N ALA A 152 9.44 1.19 -6.57
CA ALA A 152 9.78 -0.19 -6.89
C ALA A 152 9.02 -0.71 -8.13
N GLN A 153 7.73 -0.38 -8.26
CA GLN A 153 6.92 -0.69 -9.44
C GLN A 153 7.50 -0.05 -10.70
N ALA A 154 7.82 1.25 -10.68
CA ALA A 154 8.34 1.97 -11.85
C ALA A 154 9.73 1.47 -12.29
N ARG A 155 10.63 1.15 -11.35
CA ARG A 155 11.95 0.58 -11.70
C ARG A 155 11.85 -0.86 -12.21
N LEU A 156 10.90 -1.67 -11.70
CA LEU A 156 10.62 -3.01 -12.27
C LEU A 156 9.98 -2.89 -13.67
N ALA A 157 9.09 -1.91 -13.88
CA ALA A 157 8.47 -1.63 -15.17
C ALA A 157 9.51 -1.26 -16.24
N HIS A 158 10.54 -0.47 -15.89
CA HIS A 158 11.70 -0.21 -16.77
C HIS A 158 12.45 -1.48 -17.18
N VAL A 159 12.65 -2.42 -16.25
CA VAL A 159 13.29 -3.70 -16.57
C VAL A 159 12.42 -4.52 -17.54
N LEU A 160 11.10 -4.51 -17.35
CA LEU A 160 10.15 -5.19 -18.24
C LEU A 160 10.07 -4.52 -19.62
N GLN A 161 10.10 -3.18 -19.69
CA GLN A 161 10.21 -2.42 -20.94
C GLN A 161 11.47 -2.81 -21.73
N TRP A 162 12.62 -2.90 -21.06
CA TRP A 162 13.88 -3.32 -21.71
C TRP A 162 13.89 -4.80 -22.12
N ARG A 163 13.01 -5.62 -21.55
CA ARG A 163 12.74 -7.02 -21.92
C ARG A 163 11.63 -7.18 -22.95
N GLU A 164 11.04 -6.09 -23.42
CA GLU A 164 9.87 -6.05 -24.33
C GLU A 164 8.59 -6.72 -23.76
N GLU A 165 8.53 -6.92 -22.44
CA GLU A 165 7.36 -7.42 -21.69
C GLU A 165 6.37 -6.28 -21.39
N PHE A 166 5.95 -5.61 -22.46
CA PHE A 166 5.33 -4.30 -22.37
C PHE A 166 3.96 -4.26 -21.68
N GLU A 167 3.14 -5.31 -21.78
CA GLU A 167 1.82 -5.35 -21.11
C GLU A 167 1.97 -5.21 -19.59
N GLU A 168 2.97 -5.88 -19.00
CA GLU A 168 3.24 -5.80 -17.56
C GLU A 168 3.97 -4.52 -17.19
N ALA A 169 4.85 -4.00 -18.06
CA ALA A 169 5.47 -2.69 -17.87
C ALA A 169 4.41 -1.57 -17.82
N ASP A 170 3.48 -1.53 -18.78
CA ASP A 170 2.37 -0.58 -18.84
C ASP A 170 1.47 -0.70 -17.58
N ARG A 171 1.15 -1.92 -17.13
CA ARG A 171 0.40 -2.16 -15.88
C ARG A 171 1.12 -1.57 -14.67
N LEU A 172 2.41 -1.88 -14.49
CA LEU A 172 3.19 -1.40 -13.34
C LEU A 172 3.40 0.12 -13.35
N PHE A 173 3.65 0.75 -14.51
CA PHE A 173 3.70 2.21 -14.60
C PHE A 173 2.35 2.86 -14.25
N THR A 174 1.24 2.24 -14.66
CA THR A 174 -0.13 2.70 -14.35
C THR A 174 -0.49 2.54 -12.88
N LEU A 175 0.03 1.51 -12.21
CA LEU A 175 -0.10 1.34 -10.75
C LEU A 175 0.79 2.32 -9.97
N ALA A 176 2.01 2.58 -10.45
CA ALA A 176 2.96 3.49 -9.81
C ALA A 176 2.49 4.96 -9.82
N ASN A 177 1.72 5.36 -10.84
CA ASN A 177 1.25 6.74 -11.00
C ASN A 177 0.00 7.06 -10.15
N SER A 178 0.14 6.97 -8.83
CA SER A 178 -0.92 7.39 -7.90
C SER A 178 -1.08 8.92 -7.87
N SER A 179 -2.33 9.40 -7.78
CA SER A 179 -2.64 10.81 -7.53
C SER A 179 -2.19 11.28 -6.14
N GLU A 180 -1.95 10.34 -5.22
CA GLU A 180 -1.45 10.59 -3.86
C GLU A 180 0.09 10.57 -3.80
N LEU A 181 0.78 10.93 -4.88
CA LEU A 181 2.24 11.15 -4.87
C LEU A 181 2.56 12.63 -5.10
N PRO A 182 3.69 13.15 -4.55
CA PRO A 182 4.17 14.48 -4.88
C PRO A 182 4.35 14.66 -6.39
N ASP A 183 4.05 15.87 -6.90
CA ASP A 183 4.00 16.13 -8.34
C ASP A 183 5.33 15.85 -9.03
N ARG A 184 6.48 16.11 -8.39
CA ARG A 184 7.82 15.75 -8.93
C ARG A 184 7.99 14.25 -9.17
N LEU A 185 7.45 13.39 -8.29
CA LEU A 185 7.49 11.94 -8.52
C LEU A 185 6.52 11.53 -9.62
N ARG A 186 5.31 12.11 -9.64
CA ARG A 186 4.31 11.85 -10.69
C ARG A 186 4.82 12.25 -12.07
N ALA A 187 5.52 13.38 -12.18
CA ALA A 187 6.17 13.82 -13.42
C ALA A 187 7.14 12.76 -13.94
N THR A 188 7.97 12.20 -13.07
CA THR A 188 8.90 11.13 -13.45
C THR A 188 8.17 9.81 -13.79
N MET A 189 7.08 9.44 -13.09
CA MET A 189 6.25 8.29 -13.50
C MET A 189 5.65 8.50 -14.89
N HIS A 190 5.14 9.70 -15.17
CA HIS A 190 4.62 10.08 -16.48
C HIS A 190 5.72 10.01 -17.56
N GLN A 191 6.91 10.57 -17.33
CA GLN A 191 8.02 10.49 -18.29
C GLN A 191 8.42 9.03 -18.59
N HIS A 192 8.39 8.13 -17.60
CA HIS A 192 8.73 6.73 -17.80
C HIS A 192 7.66 5.95 -18.57
N ALA A 193 6.39 6.14 -18.24
CA ALA A 193 5.28 5.62 -19.04
C ALA A 193 5.33 6.15 -20.49
N GLY A 194 5.72 7.41 -20.69
CA GLY A 194 5.96 8.00 -22.01
C GLY A 194 7.07 7.30 -22.79
N LYS A 195 8.22 7.00 -22.16
CA LYS A 195 9.28 6.18 -22.78
C LYS A 195 8.77 4.77 -23.15
N CYS A 196 7.97 4.15 -22.29
CA CYS A 196 7.41 2.83 -22.56
C CYS A 196 6.41 2.83 -23.74
N ALA A 197 5.56 3.86 -23.84
CA ALA A 197 4.66 4.06 -24.97
C ALA A 197 5.41 4.40 -26.27
N TYR A 198 6.52 5.14 -26.18
CA TYR A 198 7.40 5.46 -27.30
C TYR A 198 8.03 4.21 -27.92
N ASP A 199 8.62 3.33 -27.13
CA ASP A 199 9.21 2.05 -27.58
C ASP A 199 8.17 1.18 -28.32
N GLN A 200 6.89 1.28 -27.93
CA GLN A 200 5.78 0.53 -28.51
C GLN A 200 5.11 1.23 -29.70
N GLY A 201 5.62 2.38 -30.13
CA GLY A 201 5.06 3.16 -31.26
C GLY A 201 3.71 3.81 -30.98
N ARG A 202 3.30 3.97 -29.71
CA ARG A 202 2.08 4.68 -29.30
C ARG A 202 2.39 6.16 -29.05
N TYR A 203 2.73 6.87 -30.11
CA TYR A 203 3.27 8.22 -30.03
C TYR A 203 2.29 9.25 -29.43
N MET A 204 0.98 9.11 -29.68
CA MET A 204 -0.01 9.99 -29.04
C MET A 204 -0.09 9.75 -27.52
N GLU A 205 0.01 8.49 -27.08
CA GLU A 205 0.06 8.14 -25.65
C GLU A 205 1.36 8.67 -25.01
N ALA A 206 2.48 8.54 -25.73
CA ALA A 206 3.78 9.08 -25.30
C ALA A 206 3.77 10.61 -25.15
N CYS A 207 3.22 11.37 -26.12
CA CYS A 207 3.06 12.82 -26.02
C CYS A 207 2.26 13.22 -24.78
N ASN A 208 1.06 12.65 -24.58
CA ASN A 208 0.22 12.93 -23.41
C ASN A 208 0.98 12.71 -22.09
N HIS A 209 1.84 11.68 -22.04
CA HIS A 209 2.68 11.40 -20.89
C HIS A 209 3.81 12.43 -20.70
N PHE A 210 4.51 12.84 -21.77
CA PHE A 210 5.59 13.83 -21.67
C PHE A 210 5.06 15.24 -21.37
N GLU A 211 3.97 15.68 -22.02
CA GLU A 211 3.28 16.94 -21.70
C GLU A 211 2.86 16.97 -20.23
N ARG A 212 2.27 15.88 -19.74
CA ARG A 212 1.86 15.79 -18.34
C ARG A 212 3.05 15.79 -17.36
N ALA A 213 4.22 15.32 -17.79
CA ALA A 213 5.44 15.43 -16.99
C ALA A 213 5.97 16.87 -16.92
N LEU A 214 5.80 17.67 -17.98
CA LEU A 214 6.15 19.10 -17.99
C LEU A 214 5.20 19.91 -17.08
N ASP A 215 3.87 19.72 -17.22
CA ASP A 215 2.85 20.33 -16.35
C ASP A 215 3.18 20.20 -14.85
N LEU A 216 3.61 18.99 -14.46
CA LEU A 216 3.88 18.62 -13.07
C LEU A 216 5.24 19.14 -12.55
N ARG A 217 6.19 19.47 -13.45
CA ARG A 217 7.51 20.02 -13.09
C ARG A 217 7.54 21.53 -12.97
N LYS A 218 6.64 22.24 -13.65
CA LYS A 218 6.67 23.71 -13.76
C LYS A 218 8.08 24.16 -14.20
N GLU A 219 8.62 25.22 -13.63
CA GLU A 219 9.98 25.75 -13.90
C GLU A 219 11.05 25.22 -12.92
N GLU A 220 10.74 24.20 -12.10
CA GLU A 220 11.56 23.83 -10.92
C GLU A 220 12.78 22.96 -11.23
N ASP A 221 12.86 22.33 -12.41
CA ASP A 221 13.93 21.39 -12.78
C ASP A 221 14.34 21.50 -14.27
N PRO A 222 15.17 22.49 -14.65
CA PRO A 222 15.54 22.75 -16.04
C PRO A 222 16.21 21.57 -16.77
N GLU A 223 16.96 20.73 -16.05
CA GLU A 223 17.61 19.55 -16.63
C GLU A 223 16.56 18.50 -17.04
N LEU A 224 15.58 18.21 -16.17
CA LEU A 224 14.51 17.26 -16.49
C LEU A 224 13.47 17.82 -17.48
N ILE A 225 13.28 19.14 -17.53
CA ILE A 225 12.47 19.81 -18.57
C ILE A 225 13.12 19.57 -19.94
N ALA A 226 14.38 19.95 -20.13
CA ALA A 226 15.10 19.77 -21.39
C ALA A 226 15.16 18.30 -21.84
N GLN A 227 15.31 17.36 -20.90
CA GLN A 227 15.27 15.92 -21.18
C GLN A 227 13.88 15.45 -21.69
N THR A 228 12.80 16.12 -21.27
CA THR A 228 11.42 15.78 -21.66
C THR A 228 11.03 16.45 -22.97
N GLU A 229 11.52 17.66 -23.23
CA GLU A 229 11.45 18.31 -24.54
C GLU A 229 12.18 17.49 -25.61
N LEU A 230 13.39 16.98 -25.31
CA LEU A 230 14.11 16.05 -26.19
C LEU A 230 13.30 14.77 -26.49
N ALA A 231 12.53 14.28 -25.52
CA ALA A 231 11.66 13.13 -25.70
C ALA A 231 10.46 13.44 -26.61
N LEU A 232 9.86 14.64 -26.50
CA LEU A 232 8.84 15.12 -27.42
C LEU A 232 9.40 15.30 -28.85
N ASP A 233 10.60 15.87 -29.01
CA ASP A 233 11.27 15.97 -30.31
C ASP A 233 11.53 14.59 -30.94
N ALA A 234 11.91 13.61 -30.12
CA ALA A 234 12.05 12.22 -30.56
C ALA A 234 10.70 11.62 -31.00
N VAL A 235 9.59 11.94 -30.32
CA VAL A 235 8.24 11.54 -30.75
C VAL A 235 7.90 12.17 -32.10
N PHE A 236 8.03 13.49 -32.26
CA PHE A 236 7.68 14.18 -33.51
C PHE A 236 8.49 13.66 -34.71
N ARG A 237 9.78 13.35 -34.52
CA ARG A 237 10.61 12.70 -35.55
C ARG A 237 10.05 11.33 -35.96
N ARG A 238 9.65 10.47 -35.01
CA ARG A 238 9.04 9.16 -35.33
C ARG A 238 7.66 9.29 -35.97
N VAL A 239 6.84 10.25 -35.55
CA VAL A 239 5.50 10.49 -36.11
C VAL A 239 5.59 10.89 -37.58
N ALA A 240 6.60 11.67 -37.97
CA ALA A 240 6.83 12.02 -39.38
C ALA A 240 7.16 10.80 -40.27
N GLU A 241 7.75 9.75 -39.71
CA GLU A 241 8.10 8.50 -40.41
C GLU A 241 6.97 7.46 -40.40
N LYS A 242 6.28 7.31 -39.26
CA LYS A 242 5.43 6.13 -38.95
C LYS A 242 3.97 6.48 -38.63
N GLY A 243 3.62 7.77 -38.59
CA GLY A 243 2.32 8.24 -38.08
C GLY A 243 2.20 8.14 -36.56
N TRP A 244 1.03 8.48 -36.01
CA TRP A 244 0.80 8.61 -34.57
C TRP A 244 0.65 7.31 -33.77
N GLY A 245 0.51 6.17 -34.45
CA GLY A 245 0.14 4.90 -33.81
C GLY A 245 -1.36 4.83 -33.45
N PRO A 246 -1.76 3.91 -32.56
CA PRO A 246 -3.14 3.80 -32.10
C PRO A 246 -3.53 4.92 -31.12
N TYR A 247 -4.83 5.06 -30.84
CA TYR A 247 -5.32 5.97 -29.81
C TYR A 247 -4.80 5.59 -28.42
N PRO A 248 -4.57 6.58 -27.52
CA PRO A 248 -4.17 6.35 -26.14
C PRO A 248 -5.19 5.49 -25.39
N ARG A 249 -4.70 4.55 -24.58
CA ARG A 249 -5.55 3.71 -23.73
C ARG A 249 -5.85 4.40 -22.40
N SER A 250 -7.04 4.15 -21.86
CA SER A 250 -7.42 4.55 -20.51
C SER A 250 -6.73 3.70 -19.45
N ARG A 251 -6.71 4.22 -18.21
CA ARG A 251 -6.23 3.48 -17.03
C ARG A 251 -6.97 2.16 -16.84
N GLU A 252 -8.28 2.15 -17.09
CA GLU A 252 -9.13 0.97 -16.95
C GLU A 252 -8.79 -0.10 -17.99
N GLU A 253 -8.48 0.28 -19.22
CA GLU A 253 -8.06 -0.65 -20.29
C GLU A 253 -6.70 -1.28 -19.99
N ILE A 254 -5.70 -0.48 -19.58
CA ILE A 254 -4.35 -0.98 -19.26
C ILE A 254 -4.39 -1.95 -18.06
N LEU A 255 -5.14 -1.60 -17.02
CA LEU A 255 -5.30 -2.44 -15.83
C LEU A 255 -6.32 -3.57 -16.01
N GLN A 256 -6.95 -3.68 -17.18
CA GLN A 256 -8.02 -4.65 -17.50
C GLN A 256 -9.14 -4.65 -16.44
N ILE A 257 -9.45 -3.46 -15.89
CA ILE A 257 -10.51 -3.28 -14.89
C ILE A 257 -11.85 -3.42 -15.62
N ARG A 258 -12.46 -4.60 -15.51
CA ARG A 258 -13.85 -4.80 -15.90
C ARG A 258 -14.73 -3.83 -15.12
N LYS A 259 -15.28 -2.84 -15.81
CA LYS A 259 -16.30 -1.95 -15.26
C LYS A 259 -17.51 -2.84 -14.89
N PRO A 260 -17.91 -2.88 -13.61
CA PRO A 260 -19.05 -3.68 -13.22
C PRO A 260 -20.36 -3.04 -13.76
N PRO A 261 -21.46 -3.80 -13.85
CA PRO A 261 -22.74 -3.25 -14.30
C PRO A 261 -23.16 -2.03 -13.46
N ALA A 262 -23.62 -0.97 -14.13
CA ALA A 262 -24.04 0.26 -13.49
C ALA A 262 -25.56 0.24 -13.22
N PRO A 263 -26.03 0.67 -12.04
CA PRO A 263 -27.46 0.89 -11.80
C PRO A 263 -28.08 1.82 -12.84
N ALA A 264 -29.20 1.41 -13.42
CA ALA A 264 -29.99 2.24 -14.34
C ALA A 264 -31.47 2.15 -13.97
N PHE A 265 -32.11 3.33 -13.87
CA PHE A 265 -33.54 3.44 -13.64
C PHE A 265 -34.26 3.47 -14.99
N ASP A 266 -35.24 2.59 -15.18
CA ASP A 266 -36.14 2.63 -16.32
C ASP A 266 -37.42 3.39 -15.96
N GLU A 267 -37.65 4.51 -16.65
CA GLU A 267 -38.81 5.37 -16.43
C GLU A 267 -40.13 4.68 -16.81
N GLN A 268 -40.13 3.71 -17.73
CA GLN A 268 -41.36 3.05 -18.19
C GLN A 268 -41.92 2.08 -17.14
N THR A 269 -41.06 1.28 -16.53
CA THR A 269 -41.43 0.33 -15.47
C THR A 269 -41.37 0.92 -14.06
N GLN A 270 -40.73 2.09 -13.88
CA GLN A 270 -40.43 2.68 -12.57
C GLN A 270 -39.64 1.69 -11.68
N ARG A 271 -38.62 1.07 -12.28
CA ARG A 271 -37.77 0.05 -11.66
C ARG A 271 -36.32 0.25 -12.03
N TRP A 272 -35.46 -0.21 -11.13
CA TRP A 272 -34.03 -0.31 -11.36
C TRP A 272 -33.65 -1.66 -11.99
N GLY A 273 -32.69 -1.60 -12.90
CA GLY A 273 -31.90 -2.72 -13.41
C GLY A 273 -30.43 -2.33 -13.46
N TYR A 274 -29.63 -3.09 -14.21
CA TYR A 274 -28.23 -2.77 -14.45
C TYR A 274 -27.86 -2.82 -15.94
N ILE A 275 -27.03 -1.86 -16.35
CA ILE A 275 -26.52 -1.72 -17.72
C ILE A 275 -25.03 -2.03 -17.80
N GLU A 276 -24.61 -2.54 -18.95
CA GLU A 276 -23.20 -2.60 -19.35
C GLU A 276 -22.68 -1.22 -19.82
N PRO A 277 -21.35 -1.04 -19.96
CA PRO A 277 -20.75 0.22 -20.42
C PRO A 277 -21.19 0.68 -21.82
N ASP A 278 -21.82 -0.18 -22.61
CA ASP A 278 -22.41 0.12 -23.92
C ASP A 278 -23.83 0.73 -23.82
N GLY A 279 -24.41 0.76 -22.61
CA GLY A 279 -25.75 1.27 -22.33
C GLY A 279 -26.87 0.23 -22.36
N ASN A 280 -26.57 -1.04 -22.69
CA ASN A 280 -27.59 -2.09 -22.75
C ASN A 280 -27.83 -2.73 -21.38
N PHE A 281 -29.10 -3.05 -21.06
CA PHE A 281 -29.43 -3.77 -19.83
C PHE A 281 -28.91 -5.22 -19.87
N CYS A 282 -27.91 -5.53 -19.04
CA CYS A 282 -27.49 -6.91 -18.77
C CYS A 282 -28.37 -7.57 -17.70
N ILE A 283 -28.92 -6.77 -16.77
CA ILE A 283 -29.91 -7.21 -15.78
C ILE A 283 -31.14 -6.30 -15.94
N GLY A 284 -32.22 -6.85 -16.49
CA GLY A 284 -33.43 -6.08 -16.80
C GLY A 284 -34.07 -5.40 -15.58
N PRO A 285 -34.80 -4.28 -15.79
CA PRO A 285 -35.39 -3.52 -14.70
C PRO A 285 -36.47 -4.32 -13.98
N GLY A 286 -36.33 -4.45 -12.66
CA GLY A 286 -37.22 -5.26 -11.81
C GLY A 286 -37.14 -4.97 -10.32
N TYR A 287 -36.22 -4.11 -9.89
CA TYR A 287 -35.95 -3.80 -8.48
C TYR A 287 -36.55 -2.44 -8.07
N VAL A 288 -36.96 -2.31 -6.81
CA VAL A 288 -37.43 -1.03 -6.25
C VAL A 288 -36.26 -0.14 -5.80
N ASP A 289 -35.17 -0.76 -5.36
CA ASP A 289 -33.92 -0.10 -4.97
C ASP A 289 -32.73 -1.03 -5.25
N VAL A 290 -31.54 -0.46 -5.47
CA VAL A 290 -30.31 -1.15 -5.87
C VAL A 290 -29.06 -0.42 -5.36
N GLN A 291 -28.04 -1.16 -4.94
CA GLN A 291 -26.70 -0.63 -4.74
C GLN A 291 -25.82 -0.85 -5.99
N PRO A 292 -24.81 0.01 -6.24
CA PRO A 292 -23.77 -0.26 -7.24
C PRO A 292 -23.02 -1.56 -6.94
N PHE A 293 -22.66 -2.29 -7.99
CA PHE A 293 -21.84 -3.49 -7.86
C PHE A 293 -20.49 -3.20 -7.17
N ARG A 294 -20.15 -4.02 -6.17
CA ARG A 294 -18.86 -4.04 -5.48
C ARG A 294 -18.40 -5.48 -5.32
N ASP A 295 -17.11 -5.73 -5.52
CA ASP A 295 -16.51 -7.07 -5.55
C ASP A 295 -17.27 -8.09 -6.45
N GLY A 296 -17.93 -7.62 -7.52
CA GLY A 296 -18.70 -8.47 -8.44
C GLY A 296 -20.08 -8.91 -7.93
N VAL A 297 -20.59 -8.32 -6.85
CA VAL A 297 -21.95 -8.56 -6.34
C VAL A 297 -22.68 -7.23 -6.05
N ALA A 298 -24.00 -7.25 -6.01
CA ALA A 298 -24.81 -6.06 -5.68
C ALA A 298 -26.02 -6.41 -4.81
N TRP A 299 -26.36 -5.49 -3.90
CA TRP A 299 -27.58 -5.56 -3.10
C TRP A 299 -28.75 -4.95 -3.86
N VAL A 300 -29.89 -5.64 -3.85
CA VAL A 300 -31.13 -5.21 -4.54
C VAL A 300 -32.36 -5.45 -3.65
N GLN A 301 -33.42 -4.66 -3.86
CA GLN A 301 -34.72 -4.88 -3.22
C GLN A 301 -35.81 -5.13 -4.26
N ARG A 302 -36.75 -6.04 -3.95
CA ARG A 302 -37.94 -6.31 -4.77
C ARG A 302 -39.18 -5.65 -4.19
N GLN A 303 -40.16 -5.40 -5.05
CA GLN A 303 -41.47 -4.89 -4.62
C GLN A 303 -42.13 -5.84 -3.61
N GLY A 304 -42.59 -5.29 -2.49
CA GLY A 304 -43.27 -6.06 -1.43
C GLY A 304 -42.32 -6.73 -0.42
N SER A 305 -41.02 -6.49 -0.52
CA SER A 305 -40.03 -6.88 0.50
C SER A 305 -39.28 -5.65 1.01
N GLU A 306 -39.08 -5.57 2.32
CA GLU A 306 -38.17 -4.60 2.96
C GLU A 306 -36.76 -5.15 3.13
N THR A 307 -36.55 -6.44 2.81
CA THR A 307 -35.26 -7.12 2.94
C THR A 307 -34.45 -7.04 1.65
N TRP A 308 -33.14 -6.89 1.79
CA TRP A 308 -32.19 -6.89 0.69
C TRP A 308 -31.83 -8.31 0.23
N GLU A 309 -31.70 -8.45 -1.08
CA GLU A 309 -31.22 -9.64 -1.79
C GLU A 309 -29.82 -9.38 -2.34
N LEU A 310 -28.92 -10.37 -2.35
CA LEU A 310 -27.62 -10.25 -3.02
C LEU A 310 -27.65 -10.96 -4.37
N ILE A 311 -27.22 -10.29 -5.43
CA ILE A 311 -27.07 -10.87 -6.77
C ILE A 311 -25.61 -10.81 -7.26
N ASP A 312 -25.23 -11.73 -8.15
CA ASP A 312 -24.01 -11.63 -8.96
C ASP A 312 -24.23 -10.78 -10.24
N ASP A 313 -23.15 -10.60 -10.99
CA ASP A 313 -23.09 -9.81 -12.23
C ASP A 313 -23.89 -10.40 -13.40
N THR A 314 -24.40 -11.62 -13.26
CA THR A 314 -25.36 -12.23 -14.20
C THR A 314 -26.82 -12.03 -13.77
N GLY A 315 -27.05 -11.40 -12.62
CA GLY A 315 -28.37 -11.24 -12.00
C GLY A 315 -28.85 -12.47 -11.23
N LYS A 316 -27.99 -13.49 -11.05
CA LYS A 316 -28.33 -14.69 -10.27
C LYS A 316 -28.31 -14.36 -8.78
N LEU A 317 -29.35 -14.82 -8.09
CA LEU A 317 -29.50 -14.69 -6.63
C LEU A 317 -28.43 -15.51 -5.89
N LEU A 318 -27.73 -14.86 -4.97
CA LEU A 318 -26.73 -15.44 -4.06
C LEU A 318 -27.24 -15.49 -2.62
N ILE A 319 -27.91 -14.43 -2.15
CA ILE A 319 -28.52 -14.36 -0.83
C ILE A 319 -30.00 -14.01 -0.99
N GLU A 320 -30.86 -14.94 -0.55
CA GLU A 320 -32.31 -14.82 -0.62
C GLU A 320 -32.86 -13.82 0.41
N PRO A 321 -34.02 -13.19 0.14
CA PRO A 321 -34.64 -12.23 1.07
C PRO A 321 -35.02 -12.87 2.42
N ALA A 322 -35.18 -14.20 2.45
CA ALA A 322 -35.37 -14.98 3.67
C ALA A 322 -34.24 -14.85 4.72
N ALA A 323 -33.06 -14.30 4.34
CA ALA A 323 -32.01 -13.94 5.29
C ALA A 323 -32.38 -12.79 6.24
N GLY A 324 -33.40 -11.98 5.89
CA GLY A 324 -33.99 -10.99 6.79
C GLY A 324 -33.18 -9.69 6.97
N TYR A 325 -32.24 -9.38 6.07
CA TYR A 325 -31.41 -8.17 6.21
C TYR A 325 -32.17 -6.92 5.75
N LEU A 326 -32.46 -6.03 6.70
CA LEU A 326 -33.07 -4.72 6.44
C LEU A 326 -32.01 -3.63 6.15
N GLY A 327 -30.79 -3.80 6.65
CA GLY A 327 -29.67 -2.89 6.44
C GLY A 327 -28.47 -3.63 5.87
N VAL A 328 -27.86 -3.09 4.82
CA VAL A 328 -26.71 -3.69 4.14
C VAL A 328 -25.68 -2.65 3.72
N GLY A 329 -24.42 -2.90 4.06
CA GLY A 329 -23.27 -2.20 3.51
C GLY A 329 -22.80 -2.90 2.23
N SER A 330 -22.26 -2.13 1.28
CA SER A 330 -21.66 -2.70 0.07
C SER A 330 -20.46 -3.58 0.41
N PHE A 331 -20.23 -4.62 -0.41
CA PHE A 331 -19.05 -5.49 -0.26
C PHE A 331 -17.74 -4.69 -0.39
N SER A 332 -16.76 -5.04 0.43
CA SER A 332 -15.38 -4.54 0.36
C SER A 332 -14.42 -5.55 0.96
N ASP A 333 -13.26 -5.76 0.34
CA ASP A 333 -12.32 -6.85 0.65
C ASP A 333 -12.98 -8.24 0.71
N GLY A 334 -14.07 -8.47 -0.04
CA GLY A 334 -14.85 -9.72 -0.05
C GLY A 334 -15.86 -9.87 1.10
N VAL A 335 -16.01 -8.86 1.96
CA VAL A 335 -16.87 -8.88 3.16
C VAL A 335 -17.94 -7.78 3.08
N ALA A 336 -19.15 -8.05 3.57
CA ALA A 336 -20.19 -7.04 3.74
C ALA A 336 -20.70 -6.98 5.18
N TRP A 337 -21.03 -5.78 5.64
CA TRP A 337 -21.79 -5.56 6.87
C TRP A 337 -23.28 -5.69 6.59
N VAL A 338 -24.01 -6.41 7.45
CA VAL A 338 -25.45 -6.58 7.36
C VAL A 338 -26.12 -6.46 8.72
N SER A 339 -27.38 -6.04 8.73
CA SER A 339 -28.20 -5.89 9.93
C SER A 339 -29.63 -6.37 9.65
N GLN A 340 -30.16 -7.23 10.53
CA GLN A 340 -31.57 -7.63 10.52
C GLN A 340 -32.48 -6.56 11.14
N ASP A 341 -31.93 -5.60 11.89
CA ASP A 341 -32.65 -4.48 12.52
C ASP A 341 -32.51 -3.16 11.72
N GLY A 342 -31.84 -3.21 10.57
CA GLY A 342 -31.62 -2.09 9.64
C GLY A 342 -30.62 -1.03 10.09
N THR A 343 -30.47 -0.82 11.40
CA THR A 343 -29.81 0.37 11.97
C THR A 343 -28.77 0.10 13.06
N ASN A 344 -28.77 -1.09 13.67
CA ASN A 344 -27.80 -1.51 14.69
C ASN A 344 -27.49 -3.00 14.59
N ARG A 345 -26.67 -3.53 15.51
CA ARG A 345 -26.30 -4.96 15.57
C ARG A 345 -25.71 -5.48 14.25
N TRP A 346 -24.88 -4.65 13.62
CA TRP A 346 -24.18 -4.98 12.38
C TRP A 346 -23.24 -6.17 12.57
N ILE A 347 -23.42 -7.20 11.75
CA ILE A 347 -22.57 -8.40 11.66
C ILE A 347 -21.90 -8.45 10.28
N ALA A 348 -20.79 -9.17 10.14
CA ALA A 348 -20.10 -9.30 8.85
C ALA A 348 -20.34 -10.68 8.23
N ILE A 349 -20.61 -10.70 6.92
CA ILE A 349 -20.83 -11.92 6.12
C ILE A 349 -19.94 -11.94 4.87
N ASP A 350 -19.75 -13.13 4.31
CA ASP A 350 -19.25 -13.32 2.95
C ASP A 350 -20.38 -13.42 1.90
N LYS A 351 -20.01 -13.60 0.62
CA LYS A 351 -20.94 -13.72 -0.51
C LYS A 351 -21.81 -15.00 -0.48
N THR A 352 -21.48 -15.97 0.36
CA THR A 352 -22.24 -17.21 0.57
C THR A 352 -23.21 -17.11 1.74
N ASN A 353 -23.33 -15.92 2.35
CA ASN A 353 -24.04 -15.67 3.60
C ASN A 353 -23.42 -16.34 4.84
N ALA A 354 -22.14 -16.74 4.78
CA ALA A 354 -21.45 -17.25 5.96
C ALA A 354 -21.08 -16.09 6.88
N VAL A 355 -21.48 -16.18 8.16
CA VAL A 355 -21.18 -15.16 9.17
C VAL A 355 -19.71 -15.25 9.57
N LEU A 356 -18.94 -14.23 9.19
CA LEU A 356 -17.52 -14.07 9.53
C LEU A 356 -17.35 -13.42 10.90
N ILE A 357 -18.18 -12.41 11.22
CA ILE A 357 -18.15 -11.68 12.48
C ILE A 357 -19.57 -11.64 13.05
N SER A 358 -19.82 -12.48 14.06
CA SER A 358 -21.13 -12.60 14.73
C SER A 358 -21.37 -11.58 15.84
N THR A 359 -20.34 -10.82 16.23
CA THR A 359 -20.49 -9.78 17.26
C THR A 359 -21.12 -8.54 16.64
N GLY A 360 -22.34 -8.21 17.06
CA GLY A 360 -23.05 -7.01 16.60
C GLY A 360 -22.35 -5.71 17.04
N PHE A 361 -22.27 -4.75 16.11
CA PHE A 361 -21.79 -3.39 16.35
C PHE A 361 -22.90 -2.35 16.16
N ASP A 362 -22.74 -1.18 16.79
CA ASP A 362 -23.74 -0.10 16.74
C ASP A 362 -23.60 0.77 15.49
N ASP A 363 -22.40 0.87 14.94
CA ASP A 363 -22.10 1.51 13.65
C ASP A 363 -20.82 0.89 13.07
N VAL A 364 -20.65 0.94 11.75
CA VAL A 364 -19.59 0.22 11.02
C VAL A 364 -19.13 0.99 9.78
N ARG A 365 -17.88 0.79 9.37
CA ARG A 365 -17.31 1.32 8.13
C ARG A 365 -16.83 0.20 7.20
N PRO A 366 -16.75 0.43 5.87
CA PRO A 366 -16.28 -0.59 4.94
C PRO A 366 -14.89 -1.13 5.32
N PHE A 367 -14.65 -2.41 5.04
CA PHE A 367 -13.30 -2.97 5.13
C PHE A 367 -12.37 -2.31 4.11
N ARG A 368 -11.15 -2.00 4.53
CA ARG A 368 -10.09 -1.47 3.67
C ARG A 368 -8.75 -2.12 3.99
N ARG A 369 -8.24 -2.92 3.05
CA ARG A 369 -7.06 -3.76 3.19
C ARG A 369 -7.07 -4.61 4.47
N GLY A 370 -8.20 -5.24 4.75
CA GLY A 370 -8.39 -6.26 5.79
C GLY A 370 -8.82 -5.75 7.17
N VAL A 371 -9.08 -4.45 7.34
CA VAL A 371 -9.57 -3.86 8.60
C VAL A 371 -10.76 -2.93 8.38
N ALA A 372 -11.65 -2.85 9.37
CA ALA A 372 -12.81 -1.96 9.37
C ALA A 372 -12.91 -1.20 10.70
N ALA A 373 -13.24 0.08 10.64
CA ALA A 373 -13.62 0.86 11.81
C ALA A 373 -15.04 0.51 12.24
N VAL A 374 -15.25 0.31 13.54
CA VAL A 374 -16.53 -0.12 14.12
C VAL A 374 -16.78 0.58 15.46
N ARG A 375 -18.05 0.82 15.79
CA ARG A 375 -18.47 1.50 17.02
C ARG A 375 -19.20 0.54 17.96
N ARG A 376 -18.92 0.68 19.26
CA ARG A 376 -19.63 -0.01 20.34
C ARG A 376 -19.88 0.97 21.49
N GLY A 377 -21.15 1.22 21.80
CA GLY A 377 -21.55 2.36 22.63
C GLY A 377 -21.10 3.67 21.99
N GLU A 378 -20.54 4.58 22.80
CA GLU A 378 -20.07 5.88 22.32
C GLU A 378 -18.71 5.82 21.61
N HIS A 379 -17.96 4.70 21.72
CA HIS A 379 -16.57 4.65 21.27
C HIS A 379 -16.35 3.83 20.00
N TRP A 380 -15.49 4.36 19.15
CA TRP A 380 -14.91 3.73 17.98
C TRP A 380 -13.67 2.91 18.34
N GLY A 381 -13.54 1.78 17.65
CA GLY A 381 -12.36 0.95 17.54
C GLY A 381 -12.26 0.39 16.12
N ALA A 382 -11.52 -0.69 15.92
CA ALA A 382 -11.42 -1.37 14.63
C ALA A 382 -11.21 -2.87 14.80
N VAL A 383 -11.69 -3.62 13.82
CA VAL A 383 -11.56 -5.09 13.74
C VAL A 383 -10.91 -5.54 12.45
N ASP A 384 -10.25 -6.69 12.48
CA ASP A 384 -9.83 -7.42 11.28
C ASP A 384 -11.01 -8.19 10.63
N SER A 385 -10.76 -8.81 9.47
CA SER A 385 -11.76 -9.58 8.72
C SER A 385 -12.32 -10.83 9.42
N VAL A 386 -11.76 -11.22 10.57
CA VAL A 386 -12.27 -12.30 11.44
C VAL A 386 -12.77 -11.79 12.80
N GLY A 387 -12.97 -10.47 12.93
CA GLY A 387 -13.60 -9.84 14.08
C GLY A 387 -12.70 -9.65 15.30
N ARG A 388 -11.39 -9.85 15.19
CA ARG A 388 -10.46 -9.54 16.28
C ARG A 388 -10.30 -8.04 16.37
N VAL A 389 -10.37 -7.51 17.59
CA VAL A 389 -10.15 -6.09 17.85
C VAL A 389 -8.67 -5.76 17.62
N VAL A 390 -8.40 -4.95 16.60
CA VAL A 390 -7.05 -4.45 16.29
C VAL A 390 -6.84 -3.03 16.85
N VAL A 391 -7.87 -2.18 16.86
CA VAL A 391 -7.87 -0.88 17.56
C VAL A 391 -8.89 -0.93 18.68
N SER A 392 -8.48 -0.60 19.91
CA SER A 392 -9.36 -0.61 21.09
C SER A 392 -10.51 0.39 20.98
N PHE A 393 -11.67 0.04 21.57
CA PHE A 393 -12.85 0.90 21.64
C PHE A 393 -12.65 2.02 22.66
N GLN A 394 -12.08 3.14 22.22
CA GLN A 394 -11.78 4.28 23.08
C GLN A 394 -11.86 5.64 22.38
N TYR A 395 -12.07 5.68 21.06
CA TYR A 395 -12.01 6.93 20.29
C TYR A 395 -13.40 7.50 20.03
N ASP A 396 -13.55 8.81 20.05
CA ASP A 396 -14.84 9.49 19.82
C ASP A 396 -15.13 9.68 18.32
N GLY A 397 -14.12 9.49 17.47
CA GLY A 397 -14.27 9.59 16.02
C GLY A 397 -13.13 8.93 15.23
N PHE A 398 -13.43 8.51 14.01
CA PHE A 398 -12.56 7.72 13.14
C PHE A 398 -12.58 8.24 11.68
N ALA A 399 -12.31 9.54 11.51
CA ALA A 399 -12.46 10.26 10.24
C ALA A 399 -11.10 10.75 9.71
N THR A 400 -10.61 10.11 8.65
CA THR A 400 -9.29 10.30 8.06
C THR A 400 -9.28 11.44 7.05
N ALA A 401 -8.66 12.57 7.43
CA ALA A 401 -8.43 13.70 6.54
C ALA A 401 -7.18 13.48 5.67
N LEU A 402 -7.32 13.71 4.35
CA LEU A 402 -6.21 13.70 3.38
C LEU A 402 -5.79 15.13 3.00
N LEU A 403 -4.57 15.28 2.48
CA LEU A 403 -4.02 16.57 2.03
C LEU A 403 -4.95 17.31 1.04
N ASP A 404 -5.49 16.57 0.06
CA ASP A 404 -6.33 17.07 -1.03
C ASP A 404 -7.74 17.53 -0.60
N GLY A 405 -8.05 17.45 0.70
CA GLY A 405 -9.32 17.87 1.27
C GLY A 405 -10.40 16.78 1.24
N ARG A 406 -10.12 15.58 0.69
CA ARG A 406 -11.00 14.41 0.85
C ARG A 406 -10.96 13.92 2.31
N TYR A 407 -12.07 13.34 2.73
CA TYR A 407 -12.21 12.61 3.98
C TYR A 407 -12.57 11.17 3.69
N ILE A 408 -11.89 10.23 4.35
CA ILE A 408 -12.22 8.82 4.36
C ILE A 408 -12.74 8.47 5.75
N ASP A 409 -13.95 7.93 5.81
CA ASP A 409 -14.51 7.41 7.06
C ASP A 409 -13.96 5.98 7.26
N GLY A 410 -13.17 5.76 8.32
CA GLY A 410 -12.30 4.58 8.45
C GLY A 410 -10.81 4.84 8.08
N PHE A 411 -10.12 3.79 7.66
CA PHE A 411 -8.71 3.82 7.25
C PHE A 411 -8.53 4.35 5.82
N SER A 412 -7.41 5.02 5.54
CA SER A 412 -6.94 5.24 4.18
C SER A 412 -6.48 3.94 3.52
N ASP A 413 -6.24 3.98 2.20
CA ASP A 413 -5.71 2.82 1.48
C ASP A 413 -4.29 2.47 1.96
N GLU A 414 -3.49 3.41 2.48
CA GLU A 414 -2.22 3.10 3.15
C GLU A 414 -2.39 2.27 4.44
N GLY A 415 -3.62 2.12 4.93
CA GLY A 415 -3.92 1.45 6.19
C GLY A 415 -3.67 2.33 7.41
N LEU A 416 -3.91 3.63 7.28
CA LEU A 416 -3.70 4.64 8.32
C LEU A 416 -5.02 5.33 8.61
N ALA A 417 -5.31 5.60 9.88
CA ALA A 417 -6.54 6.28 10.29
C ALA A 417 -6.25 7.47 11.19
N VAL A 418 -6.93 8.60 10.93
CA VAL A 418 -6.98 9.70 11.89
C VAL A 418 -8.09 9.42 12.90
N VAL A 419 -7.70 9.31 14.16
CA VAL A 419 -8.59 9.02 15.30
C VAL A 419 -8.73 10.25 16.19
N SER A 420 -9.90 10.45 16.78
CA SER A 420 -10.18 11.53 17.72
C SER A 420 -10.41 10.99 19.12
N LEU A 421 -9.82 11.63 20.13
CA LEU A 421 -10.03 11.38 21.55
C LEU A 421 -10.08 12.74 22.26
N ASP A 422 -11.14 13.03 23.01
CA ASP A 422 -11.33 14.29 23.75
C ASP A 422 -11.13 15.56 22.87
N GLY A 423 -11.55 15.49 21.60
CA GLY A 423 -11.37 16.57 20.62
C GLY A 423 -9.94 16.80 20.12
N ARG A 424 -9.00 15.90 20.47
CA ARG A 424 -7.63 15.86 19.93
C ARG A 424 -7.47 14.70 18.95
N LYS A 425 -6.71 14.93 17.88
CA LYS A 425 -6.48 14.01 16.75
C LYS A 425 -5.11 13.36 16.82
N GLY A 426 -5.07 12.08 16.51
CA GLY A 426 -3.87 11.25 16.39
C GLY A 426 -3.95 10.34 15.15
N VAL A 427 -2.92 9.53 14.90
CA VAL A 427 -2.89 8.53 13.81
C VAL A 427 -2.62 7.15 14.37
N VAL A 428 -3.39 6.16 13.93
CA VAL A 428 -3.14 4.72 14.14
C VAL A 428 -2.93 4.00 12.81
N ASP A 429 -2.19 2.89 12.83
CA ASP A 429 -2.12 1.96 11.70
C ASP A 429 -3.08 0.76 11.85
N ARG A 430 -3.16 -0.10 10.83
CA ARG A 430 -4.02 -1.31 10.80
C ARG A 430 -3.76 -2.30 11.96
N SER A 431 -2.60 -2.25 12.60
CA SER A 431 -2.28 -3.10 13.76
C SER A 431 -2.75 -2.49 15.10
N GLY A 432 -3.31 -1.28 15.06
CA GLY A 432 -3.67 -0.49 16.23
C GLY A 432 -2.51 0.21 16.90
N ARG A 433 -1.32 0.21 16.29
CA ARG A 433 -0.20 0.99 16.78
C ARG A 433 -0.50 2.48 16.60
N VAL A 434 -0.46 3.22 17.69
CA VAL A 434 -0.46 4.69 17.68
C VAL A 434 0.85 5.18 17.07
N LEU A 435 0.78 5.80 15.89
CA LEU A 435 1.90 6.47 15.23
C LEU A 435 2.02 7.93 15.68
N VAL A 436 0.89 8.61 15.86
CA VAL A 436 0.81 9.97 16.40
C VAL A 436 -0.18 9.97 17.56
N PRO A 437 0.21 10.28 18.80
CA PRO A 437 -0.72 10.39 19.92
C PRO A 437 -1.83 11.43 19.65
N PRO A 438 -3.05 11.24 20.17
CA PRO A 438 -4.13 12.20 20.01
C PRO A 438 -3.89 13.48 20.83
N VAL A 439 -3.12 14.41 20.28
CA VAL A 439 -2.75 15.69 20.94
C VAL A 439 -2.97 16.92 20.04
N HIS A 440 -3.16 16.75 18.73
CA HIS A 440 -3.28 17.85 17.77
C HIS A 440 -4.75 18.23 17.53
N HIS A 441 -5.10 19.52 17.43
CA HIS A 441 -6.47 19.87 17.00
C HIS A 441 -6.72 19.55 15.52
N THR A 442 -5.71 19.77 14.69
CA THR A 442 -5.74 19.50 13.25
C THR A 442 -4.59 18.57 12.87
N LEU A 443 -4.93 17.49 12.17
CA LEU A 443 -4.01 16.45 11.72
C LEU A 443 -4.55 15.85 10.42
N MET A 444 -3.68 15.62 9.44
CA MET A 444 -4.03 14.99 8.16
C MET A 444 -2.88 14.15 7.60
N ILE A 445 -3.22 13.18 6.78
CA ILE A 445 -2.24 12.28 6.15
C ILE A 445 -1.65 12.94 4.90
N HIS A 446 -0.32 12.94 4.84
CA HIS A 446 0.46 13.31 3.67
C HIS A 446 1.19 12.08 3.11
N PRO A 447 1.41 11.94 1.79
CA PRO A 447 2.07 10.77 1.19
C PRO A 447 3.45 10.39 1.73
N VAL A 448 4.11 11.27 2.48
CA VAL A 448 5.41 11.02 3.14
C VAL A 448 5.46 11.41 4.61
N ALA A 449 4.40 11.99 5.17
CA ALA A 449 4.42 12.67 6.47
C ALA A 449 3.02 12.72 7.12
N PHE A 450 2.91 13.29 8.31
CA PHE A 450 1.64 13.75 8.87
C PHE A 450 1.70 15.26 9.05
N LEU A 451 0.80 16.00 8.41
CA LEU A 451 0.72 17.45 8.60
C LEU A 451 -0.17 17.74 9.80
N PHE A 452 0.29 18.63 10.66
CA PHE A 452 -0.46 19.10 11.82
C PHE A 452 -0.48 20.62 11.87
N ALA A 453 -1.47 21.18 12.56
CA ALA A 453 -1.46 22.59 12.94
C ALA A 453 -1.41 22.71 14.47
N ASP A 454 -0.68 23.73 14.95
CA ASP A 454 -0.68 24.12 16.35
C ASP A 454 -1.93 24.94 16.72
N ASP A 455 -2.04 25.31 18.00
CA ASP A 455 -3.16 26.11 18.52
C ASP A 455 -3.21 27.53 17.88
N ALA A 456 -2.10 28.02 17.30
CA ALA A 456 -2.00 29.27 16.56
C ALA A 456 -2.27 29.11 15.04
N GLN A 457 -2.73 27.93 14.60
CA GLN A 457 -2.97 27.56 13.20
C GLN A 457 -1.72 27.61 12.30
N ARG A 458 -0.53 27.52 12.89
CA ARG A 458 0.73 27.34 12.16
C ARG A 458 0.93 25.86 11.88
N TRP A 459 1.40 25.56 10.68
CA TRP A 459 1.55 24.22 10.15
C TRP A 459 2.98 23.72 10.31
N GLY A 460 3.09 22.42 10.63
CA GLY A 460 4.33 21.66 10.68
C GLY A 460 4.11 20.22 10.19
N ALA A 461 5.17 19.41 10.22
CA ALA A 461 5.13 18.02 9.74
C ALA A 461 5.83 17.05 10.70
N LEU A 462 5.20 15.89 10.89
CA LEU A 462 5.78 14.72 11.54
C LEU A 462 6.19 13.67 10.50
N ASP A 463 7.22 12.88 10.77
CA ASP A 463 7.54 11.70 9.97
C ASP A 463 6.49 10.60 10.12
N ARG A 464 6.58 9.54 9.32
CA ARG A 464 5.69 8.36 9.41
C ARG A 464 5.80 7.58 10.74
N ARG A 465 6.65 8.01 11.69
CA ARG A 465 6.79 7.49 13.05
C ARG A 465 6.32 8.50 14.12
N GLY A 466 5.72 9.61 13.72
CA GLY A 466 5.18 10.66 14.61
C GLY A 466 6.23 11.61 15.21
N ARG A 467 7.45 11.65 14.70
CA ARG A 467 8.51 12.55 15.18
C ARG A 467 8.52 13.83 14.35
N THR A 468 8.64 15.00 14.98
CA THR A 468 8.71 16.28 14.28
C THR A 468 9.89 16.31 13.31
N VAL A 469 9.62 16.72 12.07
CA VAL A 469 10.62 16.98 11.02
C VAL A 469 10.60 18.45 10.63
N ILE A 470 9.41 19.06 10.62
CA ILE A 470 9.21 20.48 10.36
C ILE A 470 8.39 21.04 11.54
N GLU A 471 8.98 22.01 12.25
CA GLU A 471 8.31 22.72 13.34
C GLU A 471 7.09 23.52 12.86
N ALA A 472 6.15 23.80 13.75
CA ALA A 472 4.90 24.51 13.43
C ALA A 472 5.13 26.02 13.23
N THR A 473 5.74 26.39 12.10
CA THR A 473 6.13 27.77 11.78
C THR A 473 5.42 28.35 10.56
N PHE A 474 4.85 27.52 9.69
CA PHE A 474 4.30 27.97 8.41
C PHE A 474 2.85 28.46 8.55
N PRO A 475 2.45 29.57 7.90
CA PRO A 475 1.07 30.09 8.00
C PRO A 475 0.04 29.29 7.19
N SER A 476 0.48 28.35 6.34
CA SER A 476 -0.39 27.58 5.46
C SER A 476 0.12 26.15 5.24
N ARG A 477 -0.78 25.25 4.84
CA ARG A 477 -0.45 23.87 4.45
C ARG A 477 0.57 23.83 3.30
N THR A 478 0.33 24.65 2.27
CA THR A 478 1.17 24.72 1.06
C THR A 478 2.63 24.96 1.43
N GLY A 479 2.92 25.92 2.31
CA GLY A 479 4.31 26.19 2.72
C GLY A 479 5.02 25.02 3.38
N VAL A 480 4.30 24.14 4.10
CA VAL A 480 4.88 22.91 4.65
C VAL A 480 5.05 21.84 3.57
N THR A 481 4.11 21.72 2.62
CA THR A 481 4.28 20.82 1.47
C THR A 481 5.49 21.23 0.63
N ASP A 482 5.66 22.52 0.33
CA ASP A 482 6.81 23.07 -0.41
C ASP A 482 8.15 22.81 0.33
N GLU A 483 8.14 22.84 1.67
CA GLU A 483 9.29 22.49 2.51
C GLU A 483 9.59 20.99 2.47
N ILE A 484 8.56 20.13 2.55
CA ILE A 484 8.70 18.68 2.40
C ILE A 484 9.30 18.34 1.02
N ASP A 485 8.77 18.95 -0.04
CA ASP A 485 9.24 18.69 -1.40
C ASP A 485 10.68 19.19 -1.60
N ARG A 486 11.10 20.27 -0.94
CA ARG A 486 12.52 20.69 -0.90
C ARG A 486 13.40 19.69 -0.14
N LEU A 487 12.97 19.21 1.02
CA LEU A 487 13.70 18.18 1.79
C LEU A 487 13.78 16.84 1.04
N LEU A 488 12.86 16.58 0.10
CA LEU A 488 12.93 15.43 -0.82
C LEU A 488 13.74 15.73 -2.09
N ALA A 489 13.84 16.99 -2.52
CA ALA A 489 14.56 17.42 -3.73
C ALA A 489 16.06 17.12 -3.68
N ASP A 490 16.66 17.18 -2.48
CA ASP A 490 18.07 16.81 -2.25
C ASP A 490 18.33 15.31 -2.49
N THR A 491 17.28 14.49 -2.63
CA THR A 491 17.38 13.11 -3.13
C THR A 491 16.98 13.03 -4.61
N ARG A 492 17.92 13.34 -5.52
CA ARG A 492 17.80 12.98 -6.94
C ARG A 492 17.45 11.49 -7.05
N PRO A 493 16.27 11.10 -7.56
CA PRO A 493 15.90 9.71 -7.65
C PRO A 493 16.72 9.04 -8.76
N VAL A 494 17.60 8.13 -8.37
CA VAL A 494 18.20 7.13 -9.28
C VAL A 494 17.07 6.36 -9.97
N MET A 495 17.05 6.22 -11.29
CA MET A 495 15.96 5.55 -12.03
C MET A 495 16.50 4.62 -13.12
#